data_AF-A0A7R8D3G1-F1
#
_entry.id   AF-A0A7R8D3G1-F1
#
_cell.length_a   1.000
_cell.length_b   1.000
_cell.length_c   1.000
_cell.angle_alpha   90.00
_cell.angle_beta   90.00
_cell.angle_gamma   90.00
#
_symmetry.space_group_name_H-M   'P 1'
#
loop_
_entity.id
_entity.type
_entity.pdbx_description
1 polymer ?
#
loop_
_entity_poly.entity_id
_entity_poly.type
_entity_poly.pdbx_seq_one_letter_code
_entity_poly.pdbx_strand_id
1 'polypeptide(L)'
;MLEERYSQLEHTSKDESKKLERSITEKNMLDEQLGKRNEEVTTLKKKVGLQENILARGESMYREREEDIRILKGEIQRLYREAEYLNKGNAIVNELRKEVLQLQRDLLREKCKVKTLETELENPINVHRWRRLEGIDPPNLELVQKTHALQKKLIQRQEQLIEKDLIIKEKEQLYQDAQITIARQPDPDLIEDVQRVKSNLRRKTDFVKQLMTELNMYITKDEEHKKKLEQVMDSNVINAVHHARCINKEIRAAQFMDGSELFSYAKSLGVPIDLLRETAKLGRLPVVNFAAGGLATPADASLLMQLGVDGCFVGSGIFKSNNPKKRAHAMVQAVTHYKDPLKLAEISEDLGEAMVGINCEEITIKWEERESMMKKA
;
A
#
# COMPACT_ATOMS: atom_id res chain seq x y z
N MET A 1 -30.43 59.70 82.05
CA MET A 1 -30.97 58.51 81.36
C MET A 1 -30.96 58.60 79.84
N LEU A 2 -31.55 59.62 79.19
CA LEU A 2 -31.53 59.71 77.71
C LEU A 2 -30.14 60.10 77.16
N GLU A 3 -29.44 61.05 77.78
CA GLU A 3 -28.10 61.49 77.35
C GLU A 3 -27.01 60.41 77.52
N GLU A 4 -27.03 59.65 78.63
CA GLU A 4 -26.14 58.50 78.83
C GLU A 4 -26.34 57.41 77.77
N ARG A 5 -27.60 57.14 77.40
CA ARG A 5 -27.94 56.13 76.40
C ARG A 5 -27.54 56.58 75.00
N TYR A 6 -27.62 57.88 74.73
CA TYR A 6 -27.14 58.50 73.48
C TYR A 6 -25.62 58.44 73.37
N SER A 7 -24.90 58.73 74.46
CA SER A 7 -23.44 58.64 74.51
C SER A 7 -22.94 57.19 74.39
N GLN A 8 -23.63 56.23 75.00
CA GLN A 8 -23.36 54.80 74.81
C GLN A 8 -23.58 54.36 73.36
N LEU A 9 -24.66 54.80 72.71
CA LEU A 9 -24.95 54.53 71.30
C LEU A 9 -23.89 55.15 70.36
N GLU A 10 -23.41 56.36 70.64
CA GLU A 10 -22.29 56.97 69.90
C GLU A 10 -20.99 56.19 70.07
N HIS A 11 -20.71 55.66 71.27
CA HIS A 11 -19.52 54.87 71.52
C HIS A 11 -19.57 53.53 70.79
N THR A 12 -20.72 52.83 70.84
CA THR A 12 -20.92 51.58 70.11
C THR A 12 -20.89 51.78 68.60
N SER A 13 -21.47 52.89 68.10
CA SER A 13 -21.42 53.24 66.67
C SER A 13 -20.00 53.53 66.19
N LYS A 14 -19.18 54.21 67.00
CA LYS A 14 -17.76 54.43 66.73
C LYS A 14 -16.96 53.14 66.73
N ASP A 15 -17.23 52.23 67.66
CA ASP A 15 -16.54 50.93 67.74
C ASP A 15 -16.93 49.99 66.59
N GLU A 16 -18.21 49.99 66.18
CA GLU A 16 -18.66 49.26 64.99
C GLU A 16 -18.04 49.84 63.71
N SER A 17 -17.95 51.17 63.60
CA SER A 17 -17.29 51.82 62.46
C SER A 17 -15.81 51.46 62.36
N LYS A 18 -15.09 51.41 63.50
CA LYS A 18 -13.69 50.96 63.54
C LYS A 18 -13.53 49.49 63.18
N LYS A 19 -14.45 48.62 63.61
CA LYS A 19 -14.45 47.20 63.22
C LYS A 19 -14.70 47.04 61.72
N LEU A 20 -15.63 47.83 61.17
CA LEU A 20 -15.92 47.84 59.74
C LEU A 20 -14.70 48.31 58.93
N GLU A 21 -14.03 49.38 59.34
CA GLU A 21 -12.78 49.83 58.69
C GLU A 21 -11.69 48.75 58.71
N ARG A 22 -11.50 48.07 59.85
CA ARG A 22 -10.54 46.96 59.94
C ARG A 22 -10.89 45.83 58.97
N SER A 23 -12.15 45.40 58.93
CA SER A 23 -12.59 44.38 57.96
C SER A 23 -12.45 44.83 56.51
N ILE A 24 -12.66 46.11 56.20
CA ILE A 24 -12.43 46.65 54.85
C ILE A 24 -10.94 46.58 54.49
N THR A 25 -10.05 46.98 55.40
CA THR A 25 -8.60 46.90 55.13
C THR A 25 -8.12 45.46 54.94
N GLU A 26 -8.64 44.53 55.74
CA GLU A 26 -8.29 43.11 55.66
C GLU A 26 -8.83 42.48 54.36
N LYS A 27 -10.06 42.82 53.97
CA LYS A 27 -10.62 42.45 52.67
C LYS A 27 -9.77 42.98 51.51
N ASN A 28 -9.39 44.25 51.52
CA ASN A 28 -8.59 44.84 50.45
C ASN A 28 -7.22 44.15 50.33
N MET A 29 -6.61 43.78 51.45
CA MET A 29 -5.34 43.06 51.48
C MET A 29 -5.46 41.64 50.90
N LEU A 30 -6.57 40.95 51.21
CA LEU A 30 -6.89 39.63 50.65
C LEU A 30 -7.20 39.72 49.14
N ASP A 31 -7.92 40.74 48.70
CA ASP A 31 -8.22 40.98 47.28
C ASP A 31 -6.92 41.21 46.48
N GLU A 32 -5.96 41.96 47.03
CA GLU A 32 -4.65 42.17 46.40
C GLU A 32 -3.84 40.86 46.33
N GLN A 33 -3.84 40.05 47.39
CA GLN A 33 -3.19 38.74 47.40
C GLN A 33 -3.83 37.77 46.40
N LEU A 34 -5.16 37.75 46.30
CA LEU A 34 -5.90 36.96 45.31
C LEU A 34 -5.58 37.40 43.88
N GLY A 35 -5.42 38.70 43.63
CA GLY A 35 -4.98 39.24 42.36
C GLY A 35 -3.62 38.66 41.94
N LYS A 36 -2.62 38.77 42.82
CA LYS A 36 -1.26 38.22 42.58
C LYS A 36 -1.28 36.70 42.34
N ARG A 37 -2.09 35.96 43.11
CA ARG A 37 -2.24 34.51 42.92
C ARG A 37 -2.92 34.15 41.60
N ASN A 38 -3.92 34.90 41.17
CA ASN A 38 -4.56 34.69 39.88
C ASN A 38 -3.59 34.97 38.72
N GLU A 39 -2.77 36.01 38.82
CA GLU A 39 -1.71 36.30 37.86
C GLU A 39 -0.66 35.17 37.79
N GLU A 40 -0.22 34.65 38.95
CA GLU A 40 0.65 33.45 39.00
C GLU A 40 0.00 32.26 38.30
N VAL A 41 -1.27 31.97 38.59
CA VAL A 41 -2.00 30.85 37.99
C VAL A 41 -2.11 31.01 36.46
N THR A 42 -2.40 32.22 35.96
CA THR A 42 -2.44 32.45 34.50
C THR A 42 -1.07 32.26 33.86
N THR A 43 0.00 32.70 34.52
CA THR A 43 1.37 32.53 34.04
C THR A 43 1.78 31.06 34.02
N LEU A 44 1.43 30.30 35.06
CA LEU A 44 1.66 28.86 35.13
C LEU A 44 0.88 28.10 34.05
N LYS A 45 -0.39 28.45 33.81
CA LYS A 45 -1.18 27.85 32.71
C LYS A 45 -0.54 28.07 31.34
N LYS A 46 -0.03 29.27 31.08
CA LYS A 46 0.72 29.57 29.84
C LYS A 46 2.00 28.72 29.73
N LYS A 47 2.73 28.55 30.84
CA LYS A 47 3.94 27.73 30.89
C LYS A 47 3.65 26.25 30.63
N VAL A 48 2.57 25.72 31.20
CA VAL A 48 2.11 24.34 30.94
C VAL A 48 1.76 24.17 29.47
N GLY A 49 0.96 25.07 28.88
CA GLY A 49 0.63 24.99 27.46
C GLY A 49 1.84 25.08 26.53
N LEU A 50 2.86 25.88 26.87
CA LEU A 50 4.13 25.90 26.13
C LEU A 50 4.88 24.56 26.25
N GLN A 51 4.93 23.97 27.44
CA GLN A 51 5.58 22.67 27.66
C GLN A 51 4.86 21.54 26.91
N GLU A 52 3.52 21.54 26.90
CA GLU A 52 2.72 20.57 26.13
C GLU A 52 2.99 20.68 24.62
N ASN A 53 3.07 21.90 24.09
CA ASN A 53 3.42 22.11 22.67
C ASN A 53 4.83 21.64 22.33
N ILE A 54 5.81 21.88 23.22
CA ILE A 54 7.18 21.40 23.05
C ILE A 54 7.20 19.86 23.10
N LEU A 55 6.46 19.25 24.02
CA LEU A 55 6.36 17.81 24.16
C LEU A 55 5.75 17.19 22.89
N ALA A 56 4.63 17.72 22.41
CA ALA A 56 3.95 17.24 21.20
C ALA A 56 4.87 17.34 19.96
N ARG A 57 5.63 18.44 19.84
CA ARG A 57 6.63 18.59 18.77
C ARG A 57 7.76 17.57 18.92
N GLY A 58 8.25 17.36 20.13
CA GLY A 58 9.26 16.35 20.44
C GLY A 58 8.81 14.93 20.11
N GLU A 59 7.57 14.57 20.44
CA GLU A 59 6.97 13.27 20.10
C GLU A 59 6.80 13.08 18.60
N SER A 60 6.44 14.13 17.86
CA SER A 60 6.39 14.07 16.39
C SER A 60 7.77 13.78 15.81
N MET A 61 8.79 14.53 16.25
CA MET A 61 10.17 14.33 15.78
C MET A 61 10.71 12.95 16.17
N TYR A 62 10.37 12.44 17.36
CA TYR A 62 10.76 11.10 17.78
C TYR A 62 10.14 10.02 16.88
N ARG A 63 8.84 10.15 16.57
CA ARG A 63 8.16 9.22 15.65
C ARG A 63 8.75 9.23 14.25
N GLU A 64 9.12 10.39 13.72
CA GLU A 64 9.83 10.49 12.43
C GLU A 64 11.17 9.73 12.48
N ARG A 65 11.93 9.87 13.57
CA ARG A 65 13.19 9.14 13.75
C ARG A 65 13.01 7.63 13.92
N GLU A 66 11.94 7.19 14.58
CA GLU A 66 11.61 5.77 14.66
C GLU A 66 11.30 5.18 13.28
N GLU A 67 10.62 5.93 12.42
CA GLU A 67 10.34 5.51 11.04
C GLU A 67 11.62 5.45 10.21
N ASP A 68 12.51 6.45 10.31
CA ASP A 68 13.84 6.45 9.69
C ASP A 68 14.62 5.18 10.09
N ILE A 69 14.65 4.87 11.39
CA ILE A 69 15.33 3.67 11.92
C ILE A 69 14.71 2.39 11.34
N ARG A 70 13.38 2.33 11.20
CA ARG A 70 12.69 1.18 10.60
C ARG A 70 13.10 1.00 9.14
N ILE A 71 13.11 2.08 8.36
CA ILE A 71 13.52 2.05 6.94
C ILE A 71 14.97 1.59 6.82
N LEU A 72 15.88 2.18 7.62
CA LEU A 72 17.30 1.81 7.62
C LEU A 72 17.54 0.35 7.99
N LYS A 73 16.81 -0.19 8.97
CA LYS A 73 16.87 -1.63 9.31
C LYS A 73 16.43 -2.50 8.13
N GLY A 74 15.40 -2.08 7.39
CA GLY A 74 14.97 -2.74 6.16
C GLY A 74 16.04 -2.74 5.08
N GLU A 75 16.74 -1.61 4.90
CA GLU A 75 17.84 -1.47 3.93
C GLU A 75 19.02 -2.37 4.29
N ILE A 76 19.41 -2.39 5.57
CA ILE A 76 20.47 -3.27 6.08
C ILE A 76 20.13 -4.73 5.79
N GLN A 77 18.89 -5.17 6.06
CA GLN A 77 18.46 -6.54 5.77
C GLN A 77 18.50 -6.86 4.27
N ARG A 78 18.14 -5.90 3.41
CA ARG A 78 18.23 -6.06 1.96
C ARG A 78 19.67 -6.26 1.52
N LEU A 79 20.58 -5.40 1.98
CA LEU A 79 22.01 -5.46 1.67
C LEU A 79 22.64 -6.77 2.15
N TYR A 80 22.26 -7.27 3.34
CA TYR A 80 22.72 -8.58 3.81
C TYR A 80 22.27 -9.73 2.90
N ARG A 81 21.01 -9.73 2.44
CA ARG A 81 20.50 -10.75 1.51
C ARG A 81 21.19 -10.68 0.15
N GLU A 82 21.45 -9.47 -0.34
CA GLU A 82 22.17 -9.25 -1.59
C GLU A 82 23.61 -9.76 -1.51
N ALA A 83 24.32 -9.45 -0.43
CA ALA A 83 25.66 -9.97 -0.19
C ALA A 83 25.68 -11.51 -0.11
N GLU A 84 24.68 -12.11 0.53
CA GLU A 84 24.55 -13.58 0.59
C GLU A 84 24.29 -14.19 -0.79
N TYR A 85 23.43 -13.55 -1.60
CA TYR A 85 23.16 -13.99 -2.97
C TYR A 85 24.40 -13.92 -3.86
N LEU A 86 25.13 -12.81 -3.79
CA LEU A 86 26.38 -12.63 -4.55
C LEU A 86 27.45 -13.63 -4.11
N ASN A 87 27.57 -13.92 -2.82
CA ASN A 87 28.49 -14.94 -2.32
C ASN A 87 28.17 -16.34 -2.84
N LYS A 88 26.87 -16.72 -2.87
CA LYS A 88 26.43 -17.98 -3.48
C LYS A 88 26.76 -18.03 -4.98
N GLY A 89 26.54 -16.92 -5.69
CA GLY A 89 26.93 -16.80 -7.10
C GLY A 89 28.44 -16.99 -7.32
N ASN A 90 29.26 -16.42 -6.44
CA ASN A 90 30.72 -16.53 -6.53
C ASN A 90 31.22 -17.97 -6.29
N ALA A 91 30.55 -18.74 -5.42
CA ALA A 91 30.84 -20.16 -5.23
C ALA A 91 30.62 -20.97 -6.51
N ILE A 92 29.50 -20.74 -7.20
CA ILE A 92 29.17 -21.41 -8.48
C ILE A 92 30.20 -21.06 -9.56
N VAL A 93 30.61 -19.79 -9.65
CA VAL A 93 31.64 -19.37 -10.62
C VAL A 93 32.97 -20.08 -10.36
N ASN A 94 33.33 -20.32 -9.10
CA ASN A 94 34.55 -21.05 -8.76
C ASN A 94 34.46 -22.54 -9.12
N GLU A 95 33.29 -23.17 -8.99
CA GLU A 95 33.07 -24.55 -9.44
C GLU A 95 33.17 -24.67 -10.96
N LEU A 96 32.49 -23.79 -11.70
CA LEU A 96 32.57 -23.74 -13.17
C LEU A 96 34.01 -23.51 -13.65
N ARG A 97 34.77 -22.65 -12.97
CA ARG A 97 36.20 -22.45 -13.28
C ARG A 97 37.01 -23.74 -13.12
N LYS A 98 36.73 -24.56 -12.10
CA LYS A 98 37.40 -25.86 -11.91
C LYS A 98 37.01 -26.84 -13.01
N GLU A 99 35.74 -26.89 -13.40
CA GLU A 99 35.26 -27.74 -14.50
C GLU A 99 35.90 -27.38 -15.83
N VAL A 100 35.97 -26.09 -16.16
CA VAL A 100 36.65 -25.62 -17.39
C VAL A 100 38.12 -26.06 -17.40
N LEU A 101 38.83 -25.94 -16.29
CA LEU A 101 40.21 -26.41 -16.14
C LEU A 101 40.33 -27.93 -16.32
N GLN A 102 39.38 -28.70 -15.81
CA GLN A 102 39.36 -30.16 -15.98
C GLN A 102 39.10 -30.55 -17.43
N LEU A 103 38.11 -29.96 -18.08
CA LEU A 103 37.80 -30.17 -19.49
C LEU A 103 38.96 -29.79 -20.41
N GLN A 104 39.68 -28.71 -20.09
CA GLN A 104 40.90 -28.34 -20.82
C GLN A 104 41.99 -29.41 -20.72
N ARG A 105 42.18 -30.03 -19.55
CA ARG A 105 43.14 -31.14 -19.37
C ARG A 105 42.72 -32.38 -20.14
N ASP A 106 41.46 -32.74 -20.09
CA ASP A 106 40.95 -33.94 -20.76
C ASP A 106 40.97 -33.78 -22.28
N LEU A 107 40.64 -32.60 -22.80
CA LEU A 107 40.82 -32.26 -24.21
C LEU A 107 42.28 -32.42 -24.66
N LEU A 108 43.23 -31.99 -23.82
CA LEU A 108 44.66 -32.09 -24.13
C LEU A 108 45.13 -33.55 -24.14
N ARG A 109 44.64 -34.38 -23.22
CA ARG A 109 44.89 -35.83 -23.21
C ARG A 109 44.36 -36.53 -24.46
N GLU A 110 43.13 -36.23 -24.86
CA GLU A 110 42.55 -36.83 -26.06
C GLU A 110 43.30 -36.40 -27.33
N LYS A 111 43.70 -35.13 -27.43
CA LYS A 111 44.56 -34.67 -28.53
C LYS A 111 45.90 -35.41 -28.58
N CYS A 112 46.52 -35.69 -27.44
CA CYS A 112 47.74 -36.49 -27.38
C CYS A 112 47.51 -37.94 -27.82
N LYS A 113 46.42 -38.59 -27.38
CA LYS A 113 46.09 -39.96 -27.80
C LYS A 113 45.86 -40.06 -29.30
N VAL A 114 45.09 -39.14 -29.87
CA VAL A 114 44.84 -39.09 -31.32
C VAL A 114 46.17 -38.99 -32.06
N LYS A 115 47.05 -38.09 -31.63
CA LYS A 115 48.39 -37.95 -32.23
C LYS A 115 49.23 -39.23 -32.13
N THR A 116 49.18 -39.96 -31.01
CA THR A 116 49.88 -41.24 -30.87
C THR A 116 49.30 -42.29 -31.83
N LEU A 117 47.98 -42.42 -31.89
CA LEU A 117 47.31 -43.36 -32.79
C LEU A 117 47.56 -43.02 -34.26
N GLU A 118 47.60 -41.73 -34.63
CA GLU A 118 48.00 -41.27 -35.96
C GLU A 118 49.42 -41.77 -36.30
N THR A 119 50.38 -41.62 -35.39
CA THR A 119 51.75 -42.11 -35.62
C THR A 119 51.85 -43.64 -35.70
N GLU A 120 51.03 -44.37 -34.94
CA GLU A 120 50.94 -45.84 -35.02
C GLU A 120 50.31 -46.31 -36.33
N LEU A 121 49.35 -45.56 -36.87
CA LEU A 121 48.74 -45.83 -38.16
C LEU A 121 49.71 -45.56 -39.32
N GLU A 122 50.52 -44.51 -39.21
CA GLU A 122 51.57 -44.18 -40.18
C GLU A 122 52.67 -45.25 -40.23
N ASN A 123 52.95 -45.96 -39.11
CA ASN A 123 53.98 -47.01 -39.02
C ASN A 123 53.50 -48.28 -38.26
N PRO A 124 52.84 -49.25 -38.90
CA PRO A 124 52.32 -50.45 -38.24
C PRO A 124 53.44 -51.44 -37.82
N ILE A 125 53.56 -51.71 -36.52
CA ILE A 125 54.65 -52.53 -35.93
C ILE A 125 54.51 -54.06 -36.13
N ASN A 126 53.34 -54.58 -36.54
CA ASN A 126 53.12 -56.04 -36.64
C ASN A 126 52.81 -56.50 -38.05
N VAL A 127 53.72 -57.29 -38.64
CA VAL A 127 53.64 -57.65 -40.06
C VAL A 127 52.86 -58.95 -40.35
N HIS A 128 52.69 -59.94 -39.44
CA HIS A 128 52.01 -61.22 -39.78
C HIS A 128 51.09 -61.86 -38.69
N ARG A 129 50.12 -62.69 -39.13
CA ARG A 129 48.86 -63.04 -38.42
C ARG A 129 48.53 -64.56 -38.27
N TRP A 130 49.46 -65.49 -37.95
CA TRP A 130 49.13 -66.92 -37.60
C TRP A 130 50.28 -67.75 -36.92
N ARG A 131 49.97 -68.94 -36.32
CA ARG A 131 50.87 -69.88 -35.56
C ARG A 131 50.49 -71.38 -35.77
N ARG A 132 51.47 -72.32 -35.78
CA ARG A 132 51.30 -73.79 -35.99
C ARG A 132 51.38 -74.62 -34.66
N LEU A 133 50.68 -75.76 -34.58
CA LEU A 133 50.67 -76.71 -33.44
C LEU A 133 50.92 -78.17 -33.93
N GLU A 134 51.68 -78.99 -33.18
CA GLU A 134 52.07 -80.38 -33.54
C GLU A 134 51.80 -81.41 -32.40
N GLY A 135 51.48 -82.69 -32.71
CA GLY A 135 51.42 -83.84 -31.77
C GLY A 135 50.85 -85.18 -32.33
N ILE A 136 51.31 -86.36 -31.83
CA ILE A 136 50.88 -87.77 -32.18
C ILE A 136 50.28 -88.47 -30.93
N ASP A 137 49.32 -89.40 -31.12
CA ASP A 137 48.51 -90.03 -30.06
C ASP A 137 49.24 -91.06 -29.12
N PRO A 138 48.95 -91.07 -27.80
CA PRO A 138 49.67 -91.87 -26.79
C PRO A 138 49.13 -93.30 -26.49
N PRO A 139 49.95 -94.21 -25.92
CA PRO A 139 49.59 -95.61 -25.60
C PRO A 139 48.71 -95.83 -24.35
N ASN A 140 48.05 -97.00 -24.25
CA ASN A 140 46.97 -97.30 -23.28
C ASN A 140 47.30 -97.04 -21.79
N LEU A 141 48.52 -97.32 -21.33
CA LEU A 141 48.91 -97.04 -19.94
C LEU A 141 48.97 -95.53 -19.66
N GLU A 142 49.46 -94.75 -20.62
CA GLU A 142 49.44 -93.28 -20.56
C GLU A 142 48.01 -92.75 -20.57
N LEU A 143 47.12 -93.38 -21.34
CA LEU A 143 45.69 -93.07 -21.30
C LEU A 143 45.10 -93.32 -19.93
N VAL A 144 45.37 -94.46 -19.28
CA VAL A 144 44.85 -94.74 -17.93
C VAL A 144 45.39 -93.73 -16.90
N GLN A 145 46.69 -93.42 -16.94
CA GLN A 145 47.27 -92.39 -16.07
C GLN A 145 46.68 -91.01 -16.34
N LYS A 146 46.46 -90.65 -17.62
CA LYS A 146 45.76 -89.43 -18.01
C LYS A 146 44.32 -89.43 -17.54
N THR A 147 43.60 -90.55 -17.60
CA THR A 147 42.21 -90.63 -17.11
C THR A 147 42.15 -90.42 -15.60
N HIS A 148 43.05 -91.00 -14.81
CA HIS A 148 43.11 -90.73 -13.37
C HIS A 148 43.54 -89.29 -13.05
N ALA A 149 44.50 -88.73 -13.79
CA ALA A 149 44.88 -87.33 -13.65
C ALA A 149 43.72 -86.38 -14.03
N LEU A 150 42.96 -86.72 -15.07
CA LEU A 150 41.77 -85.99 -15.50
C LEU A 150 40.64 -86.14 -14.49
N GLN A 151 40.42 -87.31 -13.90
CA GLN A 151 39.45 -87.52 -12.81
C GLN A 151 39.78 -86.67 -11.59
N LYS A 152 41.05 -86.61 -11.18
CA LYS A 152 41.48 -85.71 -10.09
C LYS A 152 41.25 -84.25 -10.44
N LYS A 153 41.59 -83.83 -11.67
CA LYS A 153 41.30 -82.48 -12.15
C LYS A 153 39.80 -82.20 -12.24
N LEU A 154 38.99 -83.19 -12.60
CA LEU A 154 37.53 -83.07 -12.68
C LEU A 154 36.97 -82.80 -11.28
N ILE A 155 37.38 -83.57 -10.28
CA ILE A 155 36.96 -83.38 -8.88
C ILE A 155 37.32 -81.97 -8.40
N GLN A 156 38.55 -81.52 -8.63
CA GLN A 156 38.99 -80.18 -8.25
C GLN A 156 38.21 -79.07 -8.97
N ARG A 157 37.86 -79.29 -10.24
CA ARG A 157 37.01 -78.35 -11.00
C ARG A 157 35.57 -78.36 -10.51
N GLN A 158 35.09 -79.50 -10.01
CA GLN A 158 33.75 -79.64 -9.47
C GLN A 158 33.62 -78.95 -8.11
N GLU A 159 34.65 -79.00 -7.26
CA GLU A 159 34.76 -78.18 -6.05
C GLU A 159 34.72 -76.67 -6.38
N GLN A 160 35.50 -76.23 -7.37
CA GLN A 160 35.48 -74.84 -7.82
C GLN A 160 34.13 -74.40 -8.39
N LEU A 161 33.40 -75.31 -9.05
CA LEU A 161 32.05 -75.03 -9.55
C LEU A 161 31.08 -74.81 -8.39
N ILE A 162 31.14 -75.66 -7.35
CA ILE A 162 30.29 -75.52 -6.16
C ILE A 162 30.56 -74.18 -5.45
N GLU A 163 31.82 -73.78 -5.29
CA GLU A 163 32.16 -72.47 -4.71
C GLU A 163 31.59 -71.31 -5.53
N LYS A 164 31.70 -71.38 -6.87
CA LYS A 164 31.15 -70.36 -7.76
C LYS A 164 29.63 -70.31 -7.73
N ASP A 165 28.95 -71.45 -7.66
CA ASP A 165 27.49 -71.52 -7.55
C ASP A 165 26.99 -70.90 -6.24
N LEU A 166 27.75 -71.04 -5.16
CA LEU A 166 27.45 -70.38 -3.88
C LEU A 166 27.52 -68.86 -4.01
N ILE A 167 28.57 -68.34 -4.67
CA ILE A 167 28.75 -66.90 -4.93
C ILE A 167 27.63 -66.37 -5.85
N ILE A 168 27.22 -67.14 -6.87
CA ILE A 168 26.14 -66.74 -7.77
C ILE A 168 24.83 -66.58 -6.98
N LYS A 169 24.48 -67.54 -6.12
CA LYS A 169 23.28 -67.44 -5.27
C LYS A 169 23.29 -66.21 -4.37
N GLU A 170 24.44 -65.89 -3.78
CA GLU A 170 24.58 -64.68 -2.96
C GLU A 170 24.38 -63.41 -3.80
N LYS A 171 24.94 -63.35 -5.01
CA LYS A 171 24.77 -62.20 -5.92
C LYS A 171 23.34 -62.08 -6.44
N GLU A 172 22.64 -63.18 -6.68
CA GLU A 172 21.23 -63.18 -7.06
C GLU A 172 20.33 -62.63 -5.94
N GLN A 173 20.60 -62.99 -4.68
CA GLN A 173 19.88 -62.43 -3.53
C GLN A 173 20.11 -60.92 -3.43
N LEU A 174 21.36 -60.46 -3.51
CA LEU A 174 21.69 -59.05 -3.50
C LEU A 174 21.04 -58.28 -4.66
N TYR A 175 20.93 -58.90 -5.84
CA TYR A 175 20.26 -58.31 -6.99
C TYR A 175 18.76 -58.14 -6.76
N GLN A 176 18.09 -59.17 -6.20
CA GLN A 176 16.68 -59.09 -5.85
C GLN A 176 16.41 -58.01 -4.80
N ASP A 177 17.25 -57.91 -3.77
CA ASP A 177 17.14 -56.88 -2.73
C ASP A 177 17.34 -55.46 -3.30
N ALA A 178 18.30 -55.29 -4.20
CA ALA A 178 18.52 -54.03 -4.90
C ALA A 178 17.32 -53.66 -5.79
N GLN A 179 16.73 -54.63 -6.49
CA GLN A 179 15.56 -54.42 -7.34
C GLN A 179 14.33 -53.99 -6.54
N ILE A 180 14.10 -54.60 -5.36
CA ILE A 180 13.04 -54.19 -4.42
C ILE A 180 13.30 -52.76 -3.92
N THR A 181 14.56 -52.40 -3.67
CA THR A 181 14.96 -51.06 -3.20
C THR A 181 14.73 -50.00 -4.28
N ILE A 182 15.06 -50.28 -5.54
CA ILE A 182 14.82 -49.40 -6.68
C ILE A 182 13.32 -49.21 -6.91
N ALA A 183 12.51 -50.28 -6.83
CA ALA A 183 11.06 -50.20 -6.98
C ALA A 183 10.36 -49.38 -5.87
N ARG A 184 11.02 -49.15 -4.73
CA ARG A 184 10.52 -48.31 -3.62
C ARG A 184 10.85 -46.82 -3.78
N GLN A 185 11.75 -46.46 -4.69
CA GLN A 185 12.05 -45.06 -4.97
C GLN A 185 11.16 -44.57 -6.12
N PRO A 186 10.49 -43.41 -5.99
CA PRO A 186 9.79 -42.81 -7.12
C PRO A 186 10.81 -42.38 -8.19
N ASP A 187 10.46 -42.58 -9.47
CA ASP A 187 11.35 -42.33 -10.61
C ASP A 187 12.03 -40.94 -10.53
N PRO A 188 13.35 -40.83 -10.78
CA PRO A 188 14.08 -39.57 -10.77
C PRO A 188 13.45 -38.49 -11.67
N ASP A 189 12.90 -38.90 -12.81
CA ASP A 189 12.21 -38.01 -13.77
C ASP A 189 10.94 -37.39 -13.15
N LEU A 190 10.21 -38.15 -12.32
CA LEU A 190 9.01 -37.66 -11.64
C LEU A 190 9.34 -36.60 -10.60
N ILE A 191 10.50 -36.72 -9.93
CA ILE A 191 10.98 -35.71 -8.98
C ILE A 191 11.33 -34.42 -9.71
N GLU A 192 12.02 -34.52 -10.84
CA GLU A 192 12.37 -33.37 -11.68
C GLU A 192 11.12 -32.66 -12.21
N ASP A 193 10.13 -33.42 -12.68
CA ASP A 193 8.86 -32.89 -13.17
C ASP A 193 8.07 -32.17 -12.06
N VAL A 194 8.01 -32.75 -10.85
CA VAL A 194 7.36 -32.11 -9.70
C VAL A 194 8.10 -30.83 -9.29
N GLN A 195 9.42 -30.83 -9.32
CA GLN A 195 10.22 -29.63 -9.05
C GLN A 195 10.01 -28.54 -10.12
N ARG A 196 9.90 -28.93 -11.40
CA ARG A 196 9.60 -28.03 -12.53
C ARG A 196 8.20 -27.42 -12.38
N VAL A 197 7.19 -28.21 -12.04
CA VAL A 197 5.83 -27.71 -11.81
C VAL A 197 5.78 -26.78 -10.60
N LYS A 198 6.44 -27.14 -9.50
CA LYS A 198 6.50 -26.32 -8.28
C LYS A 198 7.20 -24.97 -8.51
N SER A 199 8.30 -24.97 -9.25
CA SER A 199 9.02 -23.73 -9.61
C SER A 199 8.20 -22.83 -10.53
N ASN A 200 7.49 -23.40 -11.51
CA ASN A 200 6.56 -22.65 -12.36
C ASN A 200 5.38 -22.07 -11.58
N LEU A 201 4.80 -22.85 -10.64
CA LEU A 201 3.72 -22.37 -9.79
C LEU A 201 4.17 -21.20 -8.90
N ARG A 202 5.40 -21.28 -8.36
CA ARG A 202 6.00 -20.19 -7.59
C ARG A 202 6.16 -18.91 -8.43
N ARG A 203 6.72 -19.02 -9.64
CA ARG A 203 6.85 -17.88 -10.58
C ARG A 203 5.51 -17.23 -10.89
N LYS A 204 4.48 -18.03 -11.18
CA LYS A 204 3.12 -17.51 -11.44
C LYS A 204 2.52 -16.83 -10.21
N THR A 205 2.76 -17.39 -9.01
CA THR A 205 2.28 -16.80 -7.75
C THR A 205 2.94 -15.45 -7.48
N ASP A 206 4.25 -15.33 -7.73
CA ASP A 206 4.99 -14.07 -7.56
C ASP A 206 4.54 -13.02 -8.59
N PHE A 207 4.27 -13.43 -9.83
CA PHE A 207 3.69 -12.55 -10.85
C PHE A 207 2.28 -12.05 -10.48
N VAL A 208 1.42 -12.92 -9.97
CA VAL A 208 0.08 -12.52 -9.49
C VAL A 208 0.19 -11.53 -8.32
N LYS A 209 1.16 -11.71 -7.41
CA LYS A 209 1.41 -10.75 -6.34
C LYS A 209 1.85 -9.39 -6.88
N GLN A 210 2.71 -9.35 -7.90
CA GLN A 210 3.11 -8.10 -8.56
C GLN A 210 1.91 -7.38 -9.17
N LEU A 211 1.08 -8.10 -9.93
CA LEU A 211 -0.16 -7.56 -10.49
C LEU A 211 -1.13 -7.05 -9.41
N MET A 212 -1.26 -7.76 -8.29
CA MET A 212 -2.08 -7.30 -7.17
C MET A 212 -1.52 -6.01 -6.55
N THR A 213 -0.20 -5.87 -6.43
CA THR A 213 0.40 -4.62 -5.94
C THR A 213 0.20 -3.46 -6.91
N GLU A 214 0.33 -3.69 -8.22
CA GLU A 214 0.05 -2.67 -9.24
C GLU A 214 -1.41 -2.25 -9.20
N LEU A 215 -2.33 -3.21 -9.12
CA LEU A 215 -3.77 -2.94 -9.01
C LEU A 215 -4.10 -2.11 -7.76
N ASN A 216 -3.53 -2.46 -6.61
CA ASN A 216 -3.71 -1.69 -5.38
C ASN A 216 -3.15 -0.27 -5.48
N MET A 217 -2.02 -0.09 -6.17
CA MET A 217 -1.47 1.24 -6.47
C MET A 217 -2.43 2.04 -7.37
N TYR A 218 -3.06 1.42 -8.37
CA TYR A 218 -4.04 2.09 -9.21
C TYR A 218 -5.31 2.47 -8.44
N ILE A 219 -5.82 1.58 -7.59
CA ILE A 219 -7.00 1.85 -6.74
C ILE A 219 -6.72 3.04 -5.80
N THR A 220 -5.58 3.04 -5.11
CA THR A 220 -5.22 4.15 -4.20
C THR A 220 -5.04 5.47 -4.94
N LYS A 221 -4.44 5.45 -6.13
CA LYS A 221 -4.36 6.64 -6.99
C LYS A 221 -5.74 7.13 -7.42
N ASP A 222 -6.64 6.23 -7.83
CA ASP A 222 -8.01 6.58 -8.21
C ASP A 222 -8.78 7.23 -7.04
N GLU A 223 -8.65 6.70 -5.84
CA GLU A 223 -9.24 7.30 -4.63
C GLU A 223 -8.68 8.70 -4.33
N GLU A 224 -7.36 8.89 -4.48
CA GLU A 224 -6.74 10.21 -4.30
C GLU A 224 -7.22 11.21 -5.36
N HIS A 225 -7.40 10.76 -6.61
CA HIS A 225 -7.95 11.58 -7.67
C HIS A 225 -9.42 11.92 -7.43
N LYS A 226 -10.24 10.97 -6.96
CA LYS A 226 -11.63 11.22 -6.56
C LYS A 226 -11.71 12.26 -5.45
N LYS A 227 -10.86 12.17 -4.42
CA LYS A 227 -10.79 13.18 -3.35
C LYS A 227 -10.38 14.56 -3.87
N LYS A 228 -9.40 14.63 -4.78
CA LYS A 228 -9.00 15.91 -5.41
C LYS A 228 -10.12 16.48 -6.28
N LEU A 229 -10.85 15.63 -6.99
CA LEU A 229 -12.01 16.03 -7.79
C LEU A 229 -13.12 16.58 -6.89
N GLU A 230 -13.47 15.86 -5.83
CA GLU A 230 -14.48 16.28 -4.84
C GLU A 230 -14.09 17.60 -4.17
N GLN A 231 -12.82 17.75 -3.77
CA GLN A 231 -12.30 18.99 -3.19
C GLN A 231 -12.40 20.18 -4.14
N VAL A 232 -12.20 19.97 -5.44
CA VAL A 232 -12.32 21.04 -6.43
C VAL A 232 -13.79 21.32 -6.76
N MET A 233 -14.64 20.28 -6.79
CA MET A 233 -16.08 20.41 -6.98
C MET A 233 -16.72 21.29 -5.91
N ASP A 234 -16.25 21.22 -4.66
CA ASP A 234 -16.74 22.04 -3.55
C ASP A 234 -16.25 23.50 -3.59
N SER A 235 -15.26 23.81 -4.42
CA SER A 235 -14.54 25.09 -4.40
C SER A 235 -15.04 26.14 -5.38
N ASN A 236 -16.02 25.83 -6.24
CA ASN A 236 -16.49 26.73 -7.29
C ASN A 236 -18.03 26.86 -7.35
N VAL A 237 -18.52 28.10 -7.44
CA VAL A 237 -19.95 28.46 -7.52
C VAL A 237 -20.66 27.85 -8.74
N ILE A 238 -19.92 27.51 -9.81
CA ILE A 238 -20.48 26.92 -11.05
C ILE A 238 -21.34 25.68 -10.75
N ASN A 239 -20.90 24.82 -9.83
CA ASN A 239 -21.62 23.61 -9.49
C ASN A 239 -22.91 23.90 -8.72
N ALA A 240 -22.87 24.85 -7.78
CA ALA A 240 -24.07 25.29 -7.07
C ALA A 240 -25.11 25.88 -8.05
N VAL A 241 -24.66 26.65 -9.04
CA VAL A 241 -25.53 27.17 -10.12
C VAL A 241 -26.09 26.05 -10.99
N HIS A 242 -25.27 25.06 -11.34
CA HIS A 242 -25.70 23.90 -12.12
C HIS A 242 -26.79 23.11 -11.38
N HIS A 243 -26.58 22.79 -10.10
CA HIS A 243 -27.55 22.07 -9.27
C HIS A 243 -28.85 22.85 -9.11
N ALA A 244 -28.78 24.15 -8.79
CA ALA A 244 -29.97 24.99 -8.65
C ALA A 244 -30.79 25.02 -9.94
N ARG A 245 -30.13 25.18 -11.10
CA ARG A 245 -30.80 25.14 -12.41
C ARG A 245 -31.39 23.77 -12.73
N CYS A 246 -30.67 22.70 -12.42
CA CYS A 246 -31.12 21.33 -12.66
C CYS A 246 -32.39 21.04 -11.84
N ILE A 247 -32.34 21.26 -10.51
CA ILE A 247 -33.49 21.07 -9.62
C ILE A 247 -34.70 21.87 -10.12
N ASN A 248 -34.53 23.15 -10.43
CA ASN A 248 -35.63 23.98 -10.93
C ASN A 248 -36.13 23.58 -12.31
N LYS A 249 -35.29 22.99 -13.15
CA LYS A 249 -35.69 22.45 -14.45
C LYS A 249 -36.54 21.19 -14.26
N GLU A 250 -36.08 20.25 -13.43
CA GLU A 250 -36.80 19.00 -13.16
C GLU A 250 -38.12 19.26 -12.44
N ILE A 251 -38.17 20.19 -11.48
CA ILE A 251 -39.42 20.61 -10.84
C ILE A 251 -40.39 21.17 -11.89
N ARG A 252 -39.93 22.10 -12.73
CA ARG A 252 -40.78 22.66 -13.80
C ARG A 252 -41.26 21.59 -14.78
N ALA A 253 -40.42 20.63 -15.13
CA ALA A 253 -40.82 19.51 -15.98
C ALA A 253 -41.91 18.67 -15.29
N ALA A 254 -41.72 18.31 -14.03
CA ALA A 254 -42.69 17.54 -13.24
C ALA A 254 -44.04 18.27 -13.07
N GLN A 255 -44.05 19.61 -13.02
CA GLN A 255 -45.29 20.40 -12.94
C GLN A 255 -46.20 20.24 -14.16
N PHE A 256 -45.62 20.01 -15.35
CA PHE A 256 -46.37 19.94 -16.61
C PHE A 256 -46.62 18.51 -17.09
N MET A 257 -46.07 17.49 -16.41
CA MET A 257 -46.29 16.08 -16.74
C MET A 257 -47.67 15.60 -16.29
N ASP A 258 -48.25 14.67 -17.04
CA ASP A 258 -49.46 13.99 -16.62
C ASP A 258 -49.19 12.92 -15.54
N GLY A 259 -50.24 12.36 -14.93
CA GLY A 259 -50.09 11.40 -13.83
C GLY A 259 -49.37 10.10 -14.22
N SER A 260 -49.45 9.67 -15.48
CA SER A 260 -48.78 8.49 -16.01
C SER A 260 -47.30 8.72 -16.32
N GLU A 261 -47.00 9.87 -16.93
CA GLU A 261 -45.66 10.35 -17.20
C GLU A 261 -44.90 10.56 -15.89
N LEU A 262 -45.56 11.15 -14.88
CA LEU A 262 -44.97 11.37 -13.57
C LEU A 262 -44.57 10.07 -12.87
N PHE A 263 -45.34 8.99 -13.06
CA PHE A 263 -44.99 7.67 -12.51
C PHE A 263 -43.74 7.08 -13.18
N SER A 264 -43.67 7.16 -14.51
CA SER A 264 -42.50 6.71 -15.28
C SER A 264 -41.26 7.55 -14.95
N TYR A 265 -41.45 8.85 -14.79
CA TYR A 265 -40.41 9.80 -14.45
C TYR A 265 -39.89 9.61 -13.02
N ALA A 266 -40.78 9.36 -12.03
CA ALA A 266 -40.39 8.96 -10.68
C ALA A 266 -39.54 7.68 -10.67
N LYS A 267 -39.90 6.69 -11.50
CA LYS A 267 -39.12 5.47 -11.68
C LYS A 267 -37.74 5.75 -12.28
N SER A 268 -37.64 6.65 -13.26
CA SER A 268 -36.37 7.02 -13.88
C SER A 268 -35.42 7.74 -12.91
N LEU A 269 -35.97 8.59 -12.04
CA LEU A 269 -35.23 9.31 -11.01
C LEU A 269 -34.92 8.45 -9.78
N GLY A 270 -35.62 7.32 -9.60
CA GLY A 270 -35.50 6.47 -8.43
C GLY A 270 -36.11 7.06 -7.16
N VAL A 271 -37.15 7.89 -7.27
CA VAL A 271 -37.78 8.60 -6.14
C VAL A 271 -39.21 8.12 -5.87
N PRO A 272 -39.71 8.24 -4.62
CA PRO A 272 -41.12 7.96 -4.31
C PRO A 272 -42.08 8.85 -5.09
N ILE A 273 -43.09 8.24 -5.72
CA ILE A 273 -44.08 8.96 -6.54
C ILE A 273 -44.88 10.00 -5.75
N ASP A 274 -45.17 9.73 -4.48
CA ASP A 274 -45.96 10.65 -3.65
C ASP A 274 -45.21 11.97 -3.39
N LEU A 275 -43.90 11.91 -3.15
CA LEU A 275 -43.05 13.09 -2.98
C LEU A 275 -42.91 13.88 -4.29
N LEU A 276 -42.79 13.18 -5.42
CA LEU A 276 -42.71 13.84 -6.72
C LEU A 276 -44.04 14.52 -7.08
N ARG A 277 -45.18 13.89 -6.74
CA ARG A 277 -46.52 14.47 -6.91
C ARG A 277 -46.73 15.70 -6.05
N GLU A 278 -46.29 15.66 -4.79
CA GLU A 278 -46.33 16.82 -3.90
C GLU A 278 -45.46 17.96 -4.44
N THR A 279 -44.23 17.66 -4.87
CA THR A 279 -43.30 18.62 -5.48
C THR A 279 -43.87 19.26 -6.74
N ALA A 280 -44.48 18.46 -7.63
CA ALA A 280 -45.13 18.94 -8.85
C ALA A 280 -46.34 19.84 -8.53
N LYS A 281 -47.15 19.48 -7.53
CA LYS A 281 -48.29 20.30 -7.09
C LYS A 281 -47.85 21.63 -6.48
N LEU A 282 -46.79 21.62 -5.67
CA LEU A 282 -46.27 22.81 -5.01
C LEU A 282 -45.45 23.70 -5.95
N GLY A 283 -44.88 23.16 -7.02
CA GLY A 283 -43.95 23.87 -7.89
C GLY A 283 -42.61 24.21 -7.24
N ARG A 284 -42.31 23.56 -6.11
CA ARG A 284 -41.08 23.67 -5.33
C ARG A 284 -40.91 22.41 -4.50
N LEU A 285 -39.71 22.21 -3.96
CA LEU A 285 -39.48 21.14 -2.99
C LEU A 285 -40.32 21.38 -1.72
N PRO A 286 -40.82 20.31 -1.06
CA PRO A 286 -41.56 20.40 0.20
C PRO A 286 -40.64 20.71 1.41
N VAL A 287 -39.37 21.00 1.15
CA VAL A 287 -38.35 21.34 2.13
C VAL A 287 -37.60 22.59 1.70
N VAL A 288 -36.94 23.21 2.67
CA VAL A 288 -36.05 24.36 2.44
C VAL A 288 -34.84 23.91 1.61
N ASN A 289 -34.56 24.62 0.53
CA ASN A 289 -33.46 24.31 -0.41
C ASN A 289 -32.39 25.40 -0.35
N PHE A 290 -31.28 25.14 0.34
CA PHE A 290 -30.15 26.07 0.42
C PHE A 290 -29.08 25.70 -0.61
N ALA A 291 -28.45 26.70 -1.22
CA ALA A 291 -27.26 26.51 -2.02
C ALA A 291 -26.02 26.37 -1.12
N ALA A 292 -25.12 25.46 -1.49
CA ALA A 292 -23.83 25.28 -0.83
C ALA A 292 -22.74 24.98 -1.88
N GLY A 293 -21.50 25.33 -1.56
CA GLY A 293 -20.33 25.04 -2.40
C GLY A 293 -19.86 26.24 -3.24
N GLY A 294 -18.63 26.68 -3.01
CA GLY A 294 -17.94 27.64 -3.87
C GLY A 294 -18.39 29.11 -3.84
N LEU A 295 -19.25 29.54 -2.91
CA LEU A 295 -19.64 30.94 -2.76
C LEU A 295 -18.48 31.75 -2.15
N ALA A 296 -17.95 32.73 -2.89
CA ALA A 296 -16.83 33.56 -2.46
C ALA A 296 -17.16 35.05 -2.39
N THR A 297 -18.15 35.51 -3.17
CA THR A 297 -18.55 36.92 -3.29
C THR A 297 -20.03 37.18 -3.00
N PRO A 298 -20.41 38.42 -2.62
CA PRO A 298 -21.82 38.82 -2.52
C PRO A 298 -22.63 38.55 -3.79
N ALA A 299 -22.00 38.67 -4.96
CA ALA A 299 -22.62 38.41 -6.26
C ALA A 299 -22.97 36.92 -6.44
N ASP A 300 -22.14 36.00 -5.96
CA ASP A 300 -22.41 34.56 -6.00
C ASP A 300 -23.66 34.23 -5.17
N ALA A 301 -23.73 34.79 -3.96
CA ALA A 301 -24.87 34.59 -3.07
C ALA A 301 -26.16 35.17 -3.65
N SER A 302 -26.11 36.38 -4.22
CA SER A 302 -27.29 37.01 -4.83
C SER A 302 -27.74 36.27 -6.09
N LEU A 303 -26.82 35.79 -6.92
CA LEU A 303 -27.12 34.97 -8.10
C LEU A 303 -27.90 33.71 -7.71
N LEU A 304 -27.46 32.98 -6.69
CA LEU A 304 -28.15 31.78 -6.23
C LEU A 304 -29.55 32.09 -5.70
N MET A 305 -29.69 33.17 -4.91
CA MET A 305 -31.01 33.62 -4.45
C MET A 305 -31.93 33.99 -5.63
N GLN A 306 -31.41 34.61 -6.69
CA GLN A 306 -32.18 34.89 -7.92
C GLN A 306 -32.57 33.63 -8.69
N LEU A 307 -31.77 32.56 -8.58
CA LEU A 307 -32.11 31.25 -9.11
C LEU A 307 -33.20 30.55 -8.27
N GLY A 308 -33.64 31.10 -7.15
CA GLY A 308 -34.79 30.59 -6.39
C GLY A 308 -34.43 29.58 -5.30
N VAL A 309 -33.18 29.59 -4.82
CA VAL A 309 -32.87 28.90 -3.55
C VAL A 309 -33.39 29.72 -2.36
N ASP A 310 -33.67 29.04 -1.25
CA ASP A 310 -34.21 29.66 -0.03
C ASP A 310 -33.12 30.31 0.85
N GLY A 311 -31.84 30.01 0.58
CA GLY A 311 -30.71 30.51 1.35
C GLY A 311 -29.37 29.98 0.85
N CYS A 312 -28.28 30.46 1.45
CA CYS A 312 -26.92 30.13 1.03
C CYS A 312 -26.05 29.73 2.24
N PHE A 313 -25.30 28.63 2.11
CA PHE A 313 -24.25 28.24 3.04
C PHE A 313 -22.90 28.76 2.54
N VAL A 314 -22.19 29.48 3.42
CA VAL A 314 -20.86 30.01 3.13
C VAL A 314 -19.92 29.61 4.26
N GLY A 315 -18.83 28.93 3.91
CA GLY A 315 -17.78 28.55 4.84
C GLY A 315 -16.47 29.24 4.48
N SER A 316 -15.66 28.54 3.69
CA SER A 316 -14.30 28.95 3.33
C SER A 316 -14.23 30.31 2.63
N GLY A 317 -15.22 30.68 1.82
CA GLY A 317 -15.30 31.98 1.14
C GLY A 317 -15.32 33.19 2.06
N ILE A 318 -15.74 33.03 3.33
CA ILE A 318 -15.64 34.07 4.37
C ILE A 318 -14.32 33.95 5.12
N PHE A 319 -14.04 32.78 5.70
CA PHE A 319 -12.95 32.61 6.67
C PHE A 319 -11.54 32.59 6.06
N LYS A 320 -11.39 32.28 4.77
CA LYS A 320 -10.10 32.37 4.06
C LYS A 320 -9.94 33.66 3.25
N SER A 321 -10.82 34.66 3.45
CA SER A 321 -10.69 35.97 2.82
C SER A 321 -9.84 36.93 3.66
N ASN A 322 -9.39 38.03 3.06
CA ASN A 322 -8.57 39.03 3.75
C ASN A 322 -9.33 39.76 4.88
N ASN A 323 -10.64 40.00 4.72
CA ASN A 323 -11.49 40.62 5.74
C ASN A 323 -12.78 39.82 6.01
N PRO A 324 -12.70 38.75 6.83
CA PRO A 324 -13.83 37.85 7.09
C PRO A 324 -15.04 38.56 7.69
N LYS A 325 -14.85 39.53 8.60
CA LYS A 325 -15.96 40.23 9.28
C LYS A 325 -16.77 41.08 8.29
N LYS A 326 -16.09 41.88 7.47
CA LYS A 326 -16.76 42.74 6.47
C LYS A 326 -17.43 41.88 5.39
N ARG A 327 -16.75 40.82 4.93
CA ARG A 327 -17.32 39.89 3.94
C ARG A 327 -18.53 39.12 4.45
N ALA A 328 -18.51 38.64 5.70
CA ALA A 328 -19.66 37.99 6.30
C ALA A 328 -20.88 38.92 6.34
N HIS A 329 -20.67 40.19 6.74
CA HIS A 329 -21.74 41.18 6.74
C HIS A 329 -22.28 41.43 5.32
N ALA A 330 -21.39 41.61 4.34
CA ALA A 330 -21.78 41.79 2.94
C ALA A 330 -22.55 40.58 2.38
N MET A 331 -22.15 39.36 2.70
CA MET A 331 -22.87 38.13 2.29
C MET A 331 -24.30 38.08 2.83
N VAL A 332 -24.48 38.41 4.11
CA VAL A 332 -25.83 38.45 4.72
C VAL A 332 -26.69 39.54 4.07
N GLN A 333 -26.11 40.72 3.84
CA GLN A 333 -26.80 41.82 3.16
C GLN A 333 -27.16 41.46 1.72
N ALA A 334 -26.30 40.70 1.02
CA ALA A 334 -26.52 40.24 -0.34
C ALA A 334 -27.68 39.25 -0.45
N VAL A 335 -27.75 38.29 0.47
CA VAL A 335 -28.89 37.34 0.54
C VAL A 335 -30.19 38.06 0.86
N THR A 336 -30.15 39.11 1.68
CA THR A 336 -31.35 39.88 2.05
C THR A 336 -31.83 40.79 0.91
N HIS A 337 -30.91 41.46 0.22
CA HIS A 337 -31.19 42.47 -0.82
C HIS A 337 -30.81 41.98 -2.22
N TYR A 338 -30.93 40.67 -2.50
CA TYR A 338 -30.46 40.06 -3.74
C TYR A 338 -31.10 40.59 -5.04
N LYS A 339 -32.22 41.33 -4.94
CA LYS A 339 -32.93 41.98 -6.05
C LYS A 339 -32.58 43.46 -6.23
N ASP A 340 -31.76 44.05 -5.37
CA ASP A 340 -31.38 45.47 -5.43
C ASP A 340 -29.94 45.60 -5.96
N PRO A 341 -29.75 45.93 -7.26
CA PRO A 341 -28.42 46.02 -7.86
C PRO A 341 -27.56 47.12 -7.26
N LEU A 342 -28.16 48.23 -6.80
CA LEU A 342 -27.43 49.35 -6.20
C LEU A 342 -26.89 48.95 -4.84
N LYS A 343 -27.72 48.30 -4.02
CA LYS A 343 -27.28 47.79 -2.72
C LYS A 343 -26.22 46.71 -2.86
N LEU A 344 -26.35 45.83 -3.86
CA LEU A 344 -25.35 44.80 -4.16
C LEU A 344 -24.00 45.39 -4.58
N ALA A 345 -24.00 46.47 -5.36
CA ALA A 345 -22.79 47.19 -5.73
C ALA A 345 -22.12 47.79 -4.47
N GLU A 346 -22.88 48.55 -3.68
CA GLU A 346 -22.39 49.18 -2.44
C GLU A 346 -21.72 48.19 -1.48
N ILE A 347 -22.38 47.05 -1.20
CA ILE A 347 -21.84 46.05 -0.26
C ILE A 347 -20.67 45.24 -0.84
N SER A 348 -20.47 45.28 -2.16
CA SER A 348 -19.35 44.60 -2.84
C SER A 348 -18.07 45.44 -2.86
N GLU A 349 -18.14 46.71 -2.47
CA GLU A 349 -17.00 47.63 -2.43
C GLU A 349 -16.05 47.35 -1.25
N ASP A 350 -14.75 47.49 -1.51
CA ASP A 350 -13.69 47.47 -0.49
C ASP A 350 -13.73 46.20 0.41
N LEU A 351 -14.09 45.04 -0.16
CA LEU A 351 -14.13 43.76 0.57
C LEU A 351 -12.77 43.05 0.66
N GLY A 352 -11.74 43.60 0.02
CA GLY A 352 -10.43 42.98 -0.15
C GLY A 352 -10.47 41.72 -1.04
N GLU A 353 -9.34 41.04 -1.14
CA GLU A 353 -9.20 39.84 -1.96
C GLU A 353 -10.10 38.69 -1.44
N ALA A 354 -10.80 38.07 -2.38
CA ALA A 354 -11.59 36.87 -2.13
C ALA A 354 -10.67 35.63 -2.05
N MET A 355 -11.22 34.51 -1.59
CA MET A 355 -10.56 33.22 -1.77
C MET A 355 -10.28 32.97 -3.25
N VAL A 356 -9.07 32.51 -3.56
CA VAL A 356 -8.73 31.98 -4.89
C VAL A 356 -9.25 30.54 -4.97
N GLY A 357 -10.23 30.30 -5.85
CA GLY A 357 -10.73 28.98 -6.18
C GLY A 357 -9.79 28.24 -7.14
N ILE A 358 -9.94 26.92 -7.24
CA ILE A 358 -9.21 26.11 -8.23
C ILE A 358 -10.10 26.02 -9.48
N ASN A 359 -9.57 26.34 -10.66
CA ASN A 359 -10.34 26.28 -11.90
C ASN A 359 -10.60 24.82 -12.29
N CYS A 360 -11.84 24.49 -12.66
CA CYS A 360 -12.25 23.13 -13.02
C CYS A 360 -11.58 22.65 -14.32
N GLU A 361 -11.22 23.56 -15.24
CA GLU A 361 -10.62 23.23 -16.54
C GLU A 361 -9.17 22.76 -16.44
N GLU A 362 -8.41 23.21 -15.44
CA GLU A 362 -7.00 22.82 -15.24
C GLU A 362 -6.85 21.33 -14.87
N ILE A 363 -7.94 20.68 -14.45
CA ILE A 363 -7.92 19.28 -14.03
C ILE A 363 -8.07 18.35 -15.23
N THR A 364 -8.91 18.71 -16.21
CA THR A 364 -9.19 17.89 -17.40
C THR A 364 -7.93 17.70 -18.26
N ILE A 365 -7.10 18.75 -18.39
CA ILE A 365 -5.86 18.73 -19.18
C ILE A 365 -4.88 17.67 -18.63
N LYS A 366 -4.82 17.48 -17.31
CA LYS A 366 -3.95 16.45 -16.69
C LYS A 366 -4.40 15.01 -16.94
N TRP A 367 -5.67 14.78 -17.26
CA TRP A 367 -6.19 13.43 -17.57
C TRP A 367 -5.94 13.05 -19.02
N GLU A 368 -6.13 13.99 -19.95
CA GLU A 368 -5.94 13.77 -21.39
C GLU A 368 -4.46 13.55 -21.74
N GLU A 369 -3.55 14.31 -21.11
CA GLU A 369 -2.10 14.08 -21.20
C GLU A 369 -1.69 12.69 -20.67
N ARG A 370 -2.40 12.19 -19.66
CA ARG A 370 -2.13 10.89 -19.04
C ARG A 370 -2.65 9.70 -19.85
N GLU A 371 -3.82 9.81 -20.48
CA GLU A 371 -4.31 8.82 -21.44
C GLU A 371 -3.35 8.68 -22.64
N SER A 372 -2.84 9.82 -23.13
CA SER A 372 -1.84 9.86 -24.21
C SER A 372 -0.54 9.13 -23.83
N MET A 373 -0.11 9.24 -22.57
CA MET A 373 1.05 8.49 -22.07
C MET A 373 0.79 6.99 -21.89
N MET A 374 -0.43 6.59 -21.49
CA MET A 374 -0.79 5.17 -21.36
C MET A 374 -0.99 4.45 -22.69
N LYS A 375 -1.32 5.16 -23.78
CA LYS A 375 -1.40 4.58 -25.13
C LYS A 375 -0.03 4.41 -25.81
N LYS A 376 1.05 4.96 -25.23
CA LYS A 376 2.41 4.97 -25.81
C LYS A 376 3.39 4.01 -25.13
N ALA A 377 3.00 3.36 -24.03
CA ALA A 377 3.76 2.31 -23.35
C ALA A 377 3.11 0.95 -23.65
#